data_AF-A0A6P4Z6R4-F1
#
_entry.id   AF-A0A6P4Z6R4-F1
#
_cell.length_a   1.000
_cell.length_b   1.000
_cell.length_c   1.000
_cell.angle_alpha   90.00
_cell.angle_beta   90.00
_cell.angle_gamma   90.00
#
_symmetry.space_group_name_H-M   'P 1'
#
loop_
_entity.id
_entity.type
_entity.pdbx_description
1 polymer ?
#
loop_
_entity_poly.entity_id
_entity_poly.type
_entity_poly.pdbx_seq_one_letter_code
_entity_poly.pdbx_strand_id
1 'polypeptide(L)'
;MWSPVLLMVLASAALDHAAGLVVTGTCQNDAQCIAAREEAGSCCALWSPGSDLHVCKPAGRTDEPCHAASNVLPYPFNGQRRFWRCQCAEGLRCATEPGSLIGRCTSADK
;
A
#
# COMPACT_ATOMS: atom_id res chain seq x y z
N MET A 1 23.66 34.85 -14.61
CA MET A 1 24.64 34.03 -13.85
C MET A 1 23.87 33.33 -12.75
N TRP A 2 23.50 32.05 -12.91
CA TRP A 2 22.78 31.31 -11.88
C TRP A 2 23.74 30.95 -10.73
N SER A 3 23.32 31.22 -9.49
CA SER A 3 24.15 31.01 -8.30
C SER A 3 24.39 29.50 -8.08
N PRO A 4 25.64 29.06 -7.84
CA PRO A 4 25.94 27.64 -7.59
C PRO A 4 25.20 27.10 -6.34
N VAL A 5 24.83 27.98 -5.42
CA VAL A 5 24.01 27.66 -4.25
C VAL A 5 22.59 27.27 -4.66
N LEU A 6 22.01 27.98 -5.63
CA LEU A 6 20.67 27.67 -6.15
C LEU A 6 20.67 26.31 -6.86
N LEU A 7 21.75 26.01 -7.59
CA LEU A 7 21.92 24.72 -8.26
C LEU A 7 22.03 23.56 -7.24
N MET A 8 22.76 23.76 -6.14
CA MET A 8 22.87 22.76 -5.08
C MET A 8 21.55 22.55 -4.33
N VAL A 9 20.80 23.62 -4.03
CA VAL A 9 19.49 23.51 -3.37
C VAL A 9 18.48 22.76 -4.25
N LEU A 10 18.45 23.06 -5.55
CA LEU A 10 17.62 22.36 -6.53
C LEU A 10 18.01 20.88 -6.66
N ALA A 11 19.31 20.57 -6.68
CA ALA A 11 19.80 19.19 -6.75
C ALA A 11 19.48 18.39 -5.47
N SER A 12 19.51 19.04 -4.31
CA SER A 12 19.17 18.42 -3.02
C SER A 12 17.68 18.05 -2.95
N ALA A 13 16.80 18.98 -3.35
CA ALA A 13 15.35 18.75 -3.36
C ALA A 13 14.91 17.67 -4.36
N ALA A 14 15.68 17.46 -5.43
CA ALA A 14 15.42 16.40 -6.40
C ALA A 14 15.76 15.00 -5.87
N LEU A 15 16.69 14.89 -4.91
CA LEU A 15 17.14 13.59 -4.38
C LEU A 15 16.18 13.00 -3.34
N ASP A 16 15.44 13.84 -2.61
CA ASP A 16 14.44 13.42 -1.62
C ASP A 16 13.20 12.74 -2.23
N HIS A 17 13.04 12.78 -3.55
CA HIS A 17 11.91 12.18 -4.28
C HIS A 17 12.25 10.84 -4.95
N ALA A 18 13.30 10.15 -4.52
CA ALA A 18 13.57 8.76 -4.93
C ALA A 18 12.55 7.77 -4.30
N ALA A 19 11.25 8.07 -4.39
CA ALA A 19 10.21 7.08 -4.22
C ALA A 19 10.38 6.07 -5.38
N GLY A 20 10.77 4.84 -5.05
CA GLY A 20 11.13 3.82 -6.03
C GLY A 20 10.14 3.75 -7.19
N LEU A 21 10.63 4.02 -8.41
CA LEU A 21 9.84 3.94 -9.62
C LEU A 21 9.43 2.49 -9.86
N VAL A 22 8.13 2.21 -9.76
CA VAL A 22 7.55 0.91 -10.07
C VAL A 22 7.47 0.75 -11.61
N VAL A 23 8.61 0.44 -12.25
CA VAL A 23 8.70 0.33 -13.73
C VAL A 23 7.95 -0.90 -14.25
N THR A 24 7.86 -1.97 -13.45
CA THR A 24 7.32 -3.29 -13.87
C THR A 24 6.01 -3.68 -13.17
N GLY A 25 5.41 -2.76 -12.41
CA GLY A 25 4.22 -3.04 -11.60
C GLY A 25 4.51 -3.73 -10.26
N THR A 26 5.78 -4.07 -9.96
CA THR A 26 6.18 -4.72 -8.71
C THR A 26 6.54 -3.74 -7.60
N CYS A 27 6.45 -4.18 -6.35
CA CYS A 27 6.68 -3.31 -5.19
C CYS A 27 7.37 -4.04 -4.02
N GLN A 28 7.92 -3.25 -3.10
CA GLN A 28 8.54 -3.72 -1.85
C GLN A 28 7.83 -3.24 -0.58
N ASN A 29 7.11 -2.12 -0.67
CA ASN A 29 6.38 -1.54 0.46
C ASN A 29 5.22 -0.67 -0.04
N ASP A 30 4.33 -0.29 0.88
CA ASP A 30 3.15 0.52 0.54
C ASP A 30 3.55 1.91 0.00
N ALA A 31 4.67 2.49 0.46
CA ALA A 31 5.12 3.82 0.06
C ALA A 31 5.40 3.93 -1.45
N GLN A 32 5.98 2.89 -2.06
CA GLN A 32 6.18 2.85 -3.52
C GLN A 32 4.85 2.91 -4.28
N CYS A 33 3.81 2.24 -3.79
CA CYS A 33 2.51 2.21 -4.44
C CYS A 33 1.73 3.52 -4.26
N ILE A 34 1.83 4.12 -3.07
CA ILE A 34 1.23 5.43 -2.78
C ILE A 34 1.83 6.50 -3.68
N ALA A 35 3.16 6.52 -3.82
CA ALA A 35 3.86 7.46 -4.69
C ALA A 35 3.57 7.21 -6.18
N ALA A 36 3.46 5.96 -6.62
CA ALA A 36 3.30 5.62 -8.03
C ALA A 36 1.88 5.78 -8.57
N ARG A 37 0.85 5.53 -7.75
CA ARG A 37 -0.55 5.50 -8.22
C ARG A 37 -1.35 6.75 -7.90
N GLU A 38 -0.82 7.66 -7.08
CA GLU A 38 -1.57 8.78 -6.48
C GLU A 38 -2.93 8.34 -5.87
N GLU A 39 -3.05 7.05 -5.51
CA GLU A 39 -4.29 6.43 -5.06
C GLU A 39 -4.21 6.17 -3.56
N ALA A 40 -5.03 6.89 -2.80
CA ALA A 40 -5.12 6.74 -1.35
C ALA A 40 -5.53 5.30 -0.97
N GLY A 41 -4.84 4.73 0.02
CA GLY A 41 -5.09 3.36 0.46
C GLY A 41 -4.45 2.28 -0.42
N SER A 42 -3.73 2.64 -1.48
CA SER A 42 -2.96 1.65 -2.26
C SER A 42 -1.86 1.00 -1.42
N CYS A 43 -1.57 -0.26 -1.71
CA CYS A 43 -0.63 -1.06 -0.93
C CYS A 43 0.18 -2.02 -1.80
N CYS A 44 1.24 -2.58 -1.21
CA CYS A 44 2.06 -3.62 -1.82
C CYS A 44 1.68 -5.02 -1.36
N ALA A 45 1.01 -5.79 -2.22
CA ALA A 45 0.43 -7.09 -1.90
C ALA A 45 0.69 -8.13 -3.00
N LEU A 46 0.53 -9.42 -2.67
CA LEU A 46 0.69 -10.50 -3.64
C LEU A 46 -0.25 -10.36 -4.85
N TRP A 47 0.24 -10.70 -6.05
CA TRP A 47 -0.53 -10.69 -7.30
C TRP A 47 -1.79 -11.56 -7.20
N SER A 48 -1.66 -12.76 -6.65
CA SER A 48 -2.75 -13.73 -6.46
C SER A 48 -2.46 -14.60 -5.23
N PRO A 49 -3.44 -15.37 -4.73
CA PRO A 49 -3.17 -16.41 -3.74
C PRO A 49 -2.04 -17.33 -4.23
N GLY A 50 -1.05 -17.59 -3.36
CA GLY A 50 0.09 -18.45 -3.67
C GLY A 50 1.14 -17.88 -4.62
N SER A 51 1.03 -16.60 -5.02
CA SER A 51 2.11 -15.92 -5.74
C SER A 51 3.23 -15.52 -4.79
N ASP A 52 4.45 -15.36 -5.32
CA ASP A 52 5.57 -14.68 -4.65
C ASP A 52 5.78 -13.24 -5.15
N LEU A 53 5.02 -12.84 -6.19
CA LEU A 53 5.14 -11.54 -6.82
C LEU A 53 4.25 -10.52 -6.09
N HIS A 54 4.85 -9.41 -5.66
CA HIS A 54 4.13 -8.31 -5.04
C HIS A 54 3.92 -7.17 -6.03
N VAL A 55 2.70 -6.65 -6.10
CA VAL A 55 2.29 -5.57 -6.99
C VAL A 55 1.41 -4.55 -6.28
N CYS A 56 1.33 -3.35 -6.85
CA CYS A 56 0.51 -2.29 -6.29
C CYS A 56 -0.98 -2.53 -6.53
N LYS A 57 -1.74 -2.64 -5.44
CA LYS A 57 -3.18 -2.88 -5.47
C LYS A 57 -3.96 -1.76 -4.78
N PRO A 58 -5.22 -1.53 -5.20
CA PRO A 58 -6.10 -0.59 -4.52
C PRO A 58 -6.53 -1.13 -3.14
N ALA A 59 -7.01 -0.24 -2.27
CA ALA A 59 -7.63 -0.63 -1.01
C ALA A 59 -8.86 -1.53 -1.24
N GLY A 60 -9.12 -2.43 -0.28
CA GLY A 60 -10.26 -3.33 -0.30
C GLY A 60 -11.59 -2.58 -0.17
N ARG A 61 -12.52 -2.87 -1.06
CA ARG A 61 -13.89 -2.31 -1.04
C ARG A 61 -14.82 -3.18 -0.20
N THR A 62 -16.01 -2.66 0.12
CA THR A 62 -17.06 -3.42 0.82
C THR A 62 -17.25 -4.80 0.19
N ASP A 63 -17.39 -5.80 1.06
CA ASP A 63 -17.51 -7.23 0.75
C ASP A 63 -16.30 -7.88 0.08
N GLU A 64 -15.22 -7.15 -0.24
CA GLU A 64 -14.01 -7.79 -0.76
C GLU A 64 -13.29 -8.60 0.33
N PRO A 65 -12.62 -9.71 -0.05
CA PRO A 65 -11.84 -10.51 0.88
C PRO A 65 -10.72 -9.69 1.53
N CYS A 66 -10.56 -9.86 2.83
CA CYS A 66 -9.51 -9.25 3.63
C CYS A 66 -8.92 -10.26 4.62
N HIS A 67 -7.75 -9.95 5.17
CA HIS A 67 -7.14 -10.72 6.23
C HIS A 67 -7.24 -9.94 7.55
N ALA A 68 -7.49 -10.62 8.67
CA ALA A 68 -7.65 -10.00 10.00
C ALA A 68 -6.45 -9.10 10.38
N ALA A 69 -5.25 -9.50 9.98
CA ALA A 69 -4.02 -8.72 10.17
C ALA A 69 -4.08 -7.30 9.58
N SER A 70 -4.91 -7.06 8.55
CA SER A 70 -5.09 -5.72 7.97
C SER A 70 -5.68 -4.70 8.95
N ASN A 71 -6.34 -5.15 10.03
CA ASN A 71 -6.87 -4.25 11.07
C ASN A 71 -5.81 -3.75 12.05
N VAL A 72 -4.63 -4.40 12.10
CA VAL A 72 -3.57 -4.11 13.08
C VAL A 72 -2.24 -3.76 12.43
N LEU A 73 -2.03 -4.15 11.17
CA LEU A 73 -0.85 -3.75 10.42
C LEU A 73 -0.87 -2.24 10.19
N PRO A 74 0.24 -1.53 10.45
CA PRO A 74 0.30 -0.10 10.21
C PRO A 74 0.17 0.19 8.71
N TYR A 75 -0.38 1.35 8.40
CA TYR A 75 -0.43 1.89 7.05
C TYR A 75 0.18 3.31 7.04
N PRO A 76 1.17 3.60 6.17
CA PRO A 76 1.82 2.68 5.22
C PRO A 76 2.66 1.60 5.91
N PHE A 77 2.66 0.39 5.36
CA PHE A 77 3.51 -0.70 5.83
C PHE A 77 4.89 -0.66 5.15
N ASN A 78 5.96 -0.59 5.96
CA ASN A 78 7.34 -0.65 5.46
C ASN A 78 7.81 -2.10 5.24
N GLY A 79 7.04 -2.83 4.43
CA GLY A 79 7.31 -4.22 4.07
C GLY A 79 6.26 -4.74 3.10
N GLN A 80 6.33 -6.03 2.81
CA GLN A 80 5.44 -6.69 1.86
C GLN A 80 4.26 -7.35 2.57
N ARG A 81 3.04 -7.11 2.08
CA ARG A 81 1.84 -7.76 2.61
C ARG A 81 1.74 -9.18 2.07
N ARG A 82 1.66 -10.15 2.99
CA ARG A 82 1.53 -11.58 2.65
C ARG A 82 0.14 -11.97 2.12
N PHE A 83 -0.87 -11.15 2.32
CA PHE A 83 -2.19 -11.40 1.75
C PHE A 83 -2.27 -10.75 0.37
N TRP A 84 -2.97 -11.38 -0.59
CA TRP A 84 -3.05 -10.91 -1.97
C TRP A 84 -4.00 -9.73 -2.18
N ARG A 85 -4.58 -9.19 -1.11
CA ARG A 85 -5.40 -7.97 -1.10
C ARG A 85 -4.82 -6.98 -0.10
N CYS A 86 -5.07 -5.70 -0.38
CA CYS A 86 -4.77 -4.63 0.55
C CYS A 86 -5.69 -4.63 1.76
N GLN A 87 -5.36 -3.78 2.73
CA GLN A 87 -6.28 -3.39 3.78
C GLN A 87 -7.56 -2.79 3.19
N CYS A 88 -8.64 -2.84 3.97
CA CYS A 88 -9.89 -2.19 3.59
C CYS A 88 -9.71 -0.67 3.48
N ALA A 89 -10.52 -0.04 2.65
CA ALA A 89 -10.53 1.42 2.49
C ALA A 89 -10.90 2.14 3.79
N GLU A 90 -10.67 3.45 3.84
CA GLU A 90 -11.05 4.29 4.98
C GLU A 90 -12.53 4.11 5.33
N GLY A 91 -12.85 4.04 6.63
CA GLY A 91 -14.20 3.75 7.13
C GLY A 91 -14.61 2.28 7.06
N LEU A 92 -13.77 1.39 6.53
CA LEU A 92 -14.00 -0.05 6.51
C LEU A 92 -13.02 -0.81 7.42
N ARG A 93 -13.46 -1.93 7.97
CA ARG A 93 -12.66 -2.89 8.74
C ARG A 93 -12.83 -4.29 8.19
N CYS A 94 -11.83 -5.14 8.42
CA CYS A 94 -11.95 -6.56 8.11
C CYS A 94 -12.77 -7.27 9.19
N ALA A 95 -13.98 -7.73 8.84
CA ALA A 95 -14.82 -8.51 9.73
C ALA A 95 -14.63 -10.00 9.45
N THR A 96 -14.20 -10.75 10.46
CA THR A 96 -13.99 -12.20 10.41
C THR A 96 -15.01 -12.93 11.29
N GLU A 97 -15.38 -14.14 10.89
CA GLU A 97 -16.09 -15.07 11.77
C GLU A 97 -15.15 -15.60 12.88
N PRO A 98 -15.69 -16.02 14.04
CA PRO A 98 -14.89 -16.62 15.11
C PRO A 98 -14.07 -17.80 14.59
N GLY A 99 -12.74 -17.73 14.76
CA GLY A 99 -11.80 -18.76 14.30
C GLY A 99 -11.31 -18.61 12.86
N SER A 100 -11.79 -17.63 12.08
CA SER A 100 -11.28 -17.33 10.74
C SER A 100 -10.27 -16.17 10.75
N LEU A 101 -9.22 -16.29 9.93
CA LEU A 101 -8.31 -15.18 9.62
C LEU A 101 -8.72 -14.41 8.36
N ILE A 102 -9.63 -14.96 7.56
CA ILE A 102 -10.12 -14.36 6.33
C ILE A 102 -11.54 -13.85 6.58
N GLY A 103 -11.76 -12.60 6.20
CA GLY A 103 -13.02 -11.90 6.38
C GLY A 103 -13.43 -11.13 5.15
N ARG A 104 -14.36 -10.19 5.35
CA ARG A 104 -14.77 -9.22 4.34
C ARG A 104 -14.66 -7.81 4.89
N CYS A 105 -14.38 -6.86 4.00
CA CYS A 105 -14.41 -5.45 4.35
C CYS A 105 -15.85 -5.00 4.60
N THR A 106 -16.10 -4.42 5.77
CA THR A 106 -17.42 -3.93 6.21
C THR A 106 -17.26 -2.59 6.92
N SER A 107 -18.33 -1.81 7.04
CA SER A 107 -18.28 -0.52 7.74
C SER A 107 -17.75 -0.65 9.18
N ALA A 108 -16.85 0.25 9.56
CA ALA A 108 -16.28 0.30 10.89
C ALA A 108 -17.25 0.84 11.96
N ASP A 109 -18.27 1.60 11.55
CA ASP A 109 -19.26 2.26 12.43
C ASP A 109 -20.35 1.33 12.99
N LYS A 110 -20.15 0.01 12.92
CA LYS A 110 -21.10 -1.01 13.38
C LYS A 110 -20.47 -1.99 14.36
#